data_AF-A0A7S2EKT9-F1
#
_entry.id   AF-A0A7S2EKT9-F1
#
_cell.length_a   1.000
_cell.length_b   1.000
_cell.length_c   1.000
_cell.angle_alpha   90.00
_cell.angle_beta   90.00
_cell.angle_gamma   90.00
#
_symmetry.space_group_name_H-M   'P 1'
#
loop_
_entity.id
_entity.type
_entity.pdbx_description
1 polymer ?
#
loop_
_entity_poly.entity_id
_entity_poly.type
_entity_poly.pdbx_seq_one_letter_code
_entity_poly.pdbx_strand_id
1 'polypeptide(L)'
;APITTVQAFSAPSSSILRPAFASHITSSSSRLYDGADDSFSVIETPSVDDGIARKKLGLITFDLDDTLYPIAPVIAEANDAFARAMNNFGFDGIKPSDIDETGRQIREEIALDDPAAAAALSHTEIRMRAIRRQMETVTFLRTLEDVADDWATPVSSLSPIIVQNAKKWAAKEVSPTVVQAVYNAWEMERHHSGERHVYPDLIETLGKIKKEHPDVIIGAVTDGKANPMLMTFTLAPLFDFCMSWEDDQAGRTQFFKELSDTESDAQLKWIYESALDKYKEIARTRSSFKAGTSIDDDDDDLDERVWIHVGDDLAYDVGGSHACGAKTILMELADKYEQTARHRFSGKKLPSWSMNSKIELKNRKKMNDEAEGFVNKKVNYITGLPEAINEILEDA
;
A
#
# COMPACT_ATOMS: atom_id res chain seq x y z
N ALA A 1 -55.32 -7.79 50.17
CA ALA A 1 -54.26 -6.83 50.54
C ALA A 1 -53.56 -6.41 49.26
N PRO A 2 -53.29 -5.11 49.05
CA PRO A 2 -53.08 -4.57 47.73
C PRO A 2 -51.69 -4.86 47.15
N ILE A 3 -51.68 -4.93 45.84
CA ILE A 3 -50.57 -5.11 44.91
C ILE A 3 -49.71 -3.85 44.93
N THR A 4 -48.43 -3.99 45.27
CA THR A 4 -47.45 -2.91 45.16
C THR A 4 -46.80 -2.98 43.79
N THR A 5 -47.17 -2.06 42.91
CA THR A 5 -46.60 -1.85 41.58
C THR A 5 -45.14 -1.45 41.68
N VAL A 6 -44.25 -2.21 41.04
CA VAL A 6 -42.83 -1.87 40.89
C VAL A 6 -42.70 -0.78 39.83
N GLN A 7 -42.19 0.39 40.22
CA GLN A 7 -41.83 1.47 39.30
C GLN A 7 -40.67 1.02 38.39
N ALA A 8 -40.89 1.11 37.08
CA ALA A 8 -39.84 0.98 36.08
C ALA A 8 -38.88 2.17 36.18
N PHE A 9 -37.60 1.88 36.39
CA PHE A 9 -36.52 2.86 36.27
C PHE A 9 -36.35 3.24 34.79
N SER A 10 -36.43 4.54 34.54
CA SER A 10 -36.18 5.17 33.26
C SER A 10 -34.67 5.27 33.02
N ALA A 11 -34.24 4.90 31.81
CA ALA A 11 -32.86 5.08 31.37
C ALA A 11 -32.49 6.59 31.35
N PRO A 12 -31.26 6.97 31.73
CA PRO A 12 -30.80 8.34 31.60
C PRO A 12 -30.64 8.69 30.11
N SER A 13 -31.25 9.81 29.70
CA SER A 13 -31.04 10.38 28.37
C SER A 13 -29.63 10.97 28.29
N SER A 14 -28.78 10.37 27.46
CA SER A 14 -27.51 10.98 27.07
C SER A 14 -27.80 12.12 26.10
N SER A 15 -27.76 13.33 26.62
CA SER A 15 -27.81 14.57 25.86
C SER A 15 -26.60 14.65 24.94
N ILE A 16 -26.86 14.55 23.63
CA ILE A 16 -25.91 14.81 22.56
C ILE A 16 -25.50 16.30 22.64
N LEU A 17 -24.30 16.57 23.12
CA LEU A 17 -23.63 17.85 22.95
C LEU A 17 -23.12 17.93 21.50
N ARG A 18 -23.85 18.69 20.67
CA ARG A 18 -23.36 19.15 19.37
C ARG A 18 -22.39 20.33 19.60
N PRO A 19 -21.17 20.31 19.06
CA PRO A 19 -20.42 21.55 18.89
C PRO A 19 -20.98 22.29 17.67
N ALA A 20 -21.52 23.48 17.90
CA ALA A 20 -21.79 24.46 16.87
C ALA A 20 -20.47 25.14 16.50
N PHE A 21 -19.97 24.88 15.29
CA PHE A 21 -19.00 25.77 14.64
C PHE A 21 -19.65 26.36 13.41
N ALA A 22 -20.09 27.61 13.54
CA ALA A 22 -20.52 28.44 12.45
C ALA A 22 -19.50 29.56 12.23
N SER A 23 -19.05 29.61 10.97
CA SER A 23 -18.84 30.80 10.15
C SER A 23 -17.45 31.44 10.05
N HIS A 24 -17.20 31.81 8.78
CA HIS A 24 -16.33 32.84 8.24
C HIS A 24 -14.88 32.47 7.93
N ILE A 25 -14.67 31.99 6.70
CA ILE A 25 -13.54 32.45 5.89
C ILE A 25 -14.07 32.96 4.55
N THR A 26 -13.72 34.21 4.29
CA THR A 26 -14.08 35.07 3.19
C THR A 26 -13.42 34.65 1.88
N SER A 27 -14.22 34.68 0.81
CA SER A 27 -13.75 34.77 -0.57
C SER A 27 -12.75 35.92 -0.72
N SER A 28 -11.55 35.61 -1.23
CA SER A 28 -10.59 36.61 -1.70
C SER A 28 -10.06 36.16 -3.06
N SER A 29 -10.59 36.85 -4.06
CA SER A 29 -10.12 36.90 -5.44
C SER A 29 -8.78 37.65 -5.54
N SER A 30 -8.06 37.39 -6.64
CA SER A 30 -6.86 38.05 -7.19
C SER A 30 -5.53 37.53 -6.62
N ARG A 31 -4.56 37.09 -7.42
CA ARG A 31 -3.89 37.84 -8.50
C ARG A 31 -3.21 36.90 -9.50
N LEU A 32 -3.36 37.28 -10.76
CA LEU A 32 -2.57 36.85 -11.90
C LEU A 32 -1.08 37.07 -11.63
N TYR A 33 -0.26 36.05 -11.87
CA TYR A 33 1.17 36.23 -12.08
C TYR A 33 1.41 36.34 -13.58
N ASP A 34 1.77 37.55 -13.98
CA ASP A 34 2.30 37.91 -15.29
C ASP A 34 3.77 37.46 -15.39
N GLY A 35 4.10 36.94 -16.57
CA GLY A 35 5.35 37.18 -17.29
C GLY A 35 6.68 37.00 -16.57
N ALA A 36 7.30 35.84 -16.77
CA ALA A 36 8.75 35.74 -16.90
C ALA A 36 9.08 34.99 -18.19
N ASP A 37 9.60 35.79 -19.12
CA ASP A 37 10.21 35.43 -20.38
C ASP A 37 11.44 34.53 -20.08
N ASP A 38 11.40 33.27 -20.51
CA ASP A 38 12.53 32.36 -20.37
C ASP A 38 12.87 31.78 -21.75
N SER A 39 13.61 32.58 -22.51
CA SER A 39 14.26 32.18 -23.75
C SER A 39 15.39 31.19 -23.43
N PHE A 40 15.03 29.92 -23.21
CA PHE A 40 16.00 28.83 -23.15
C PHE A 40 16.48 28.50 -24.56
N SER A 41 17.70 28.94 -24.87
CA SER A 41 18.43 28.48 -26.04
C SER A 41 18.69 26.97 -25.90
N VAL A 42 18.04 26.18 -26.74
CA VAL A 42 18.30 24.75 -26.90
C VAL A 42 19.72 24.58 -27.42
N ILE A 43 20.62 24.12 -26.56
CA ILE A 43 21.92 23.61 -26.98
C ILE A 43 21.65 22.22 -27.53
N GLU A 44 21.58 22.11 -28.86
CA GLU A 44 21.59 20.83 -29.57
C GLU A 44 22.93 20.15 -29.27
N THR A 45 22.90 19.14 -28.39
CA THR A 45 24.00 18.20 -28.27
C THR A 45 23.98 17.26 -29.47
N PRO A 46 25.11 17.10 -30.20
CA PRO A 46 25.17 16.21 -31.34
C PRO A 46 24.97 14.76 -30.88
N SER A 47 23.93 14.11 -31.39
CA SER A 47 23.69 12.68 -31.24
C SER A 47 24.77 11.92 -32.01
N VAL A 48 25.65 11.26 -31.27
CA VAL A 48 26.56 10.26 -31.83
C VAL A 48 25.71 9.02 -32.11
N ASP A 49 25.28 8.90 -33.36
CA ASP A 49 24.45 7.83 -33.87
C ASP A 49 25.32 6.60 -34.16
N ASP A 50 25.59 5.80 -33.11
CA ASP A 50 26.26 4.50 -33.22
C ASP A 50 25.26 3.44 -33.72
N GLY A 51 24.78 3.57 -34.97
CA GLY A 51 24.34 2.55 -35.94
C GLY A 51 23.51 1.31 -35.54
N ILE A 52 23.15 1.10 -34.28
CA ILE A 52 22.30 0.00 -33.79
C ILE A 52 21.02 0.66 -33.29
N ALA A 53 19.91 0.38 -33.97
CA ALA A 53 18.60 0.86 -33.57
C ALA A 53 18.25 0.28 -32.20
N ARG A 54 18.41 1.08 -31.13
CA ARG A 54 18.02 0.70 -29.77
C ARG A 54 16.51 0.59 -29.69
N LYS A 55 16.01 -0.41 -28.97
CA LYS A 55 14.57 -0.49 -28.68
C LYS A 55 14.14 0.69 -27.82
N LYS A 56 12.88 1.09 -27.99
CA LYS A 56 12.28 2.19 -27.21
C LYS A 56 11.66 1.67 -25.93
N LEU A 57 11.82 2.43 -24.84
CA LEU A 57 11.09 2.19 -23.59
C LEU A 57 9.64 2.66 -23.74
N GLY A 58 8.69 1.75 -23.62
CA GLY A 58 7.25 2.07 -23.67
C GLY A 58 6.65 2.24 -22.28
N LEU A 59 6.92 1.28 -21.40
CA LEU A 59 6.36 1.20 -20.06
C LEU A 59 7.48 1.00 -19.05
N ILE A 60 7.47 1.78 -17.97
CA ILE A 60 8.19 1.44 -16.76
C ILE A 60 7.21 1.42 -15.59
N THR A 61 7.24 0.33 -14.82
CA THR A 61 6.41 0.17 -13.62
C THR A 61 7.27 0.00 -12.39
N PHE A 62 6.84 0.54 -11.27
CA PHE A 62 7.55 0.44 -9.99
C PHE A 62 6.68 -0.25 -8.94
N ASP A 63 7.29 -1.11 -8.12
CA ASP A 63 6.77 -1.31 -6.75
C ASP A 63 6.94 -0.02 -5.92
N LEU A 64 6.32 0.05 -4.75
CA LEU A 64 6.33 1.22 -3.88
C LEU A 64 7.16 0.99 -2.61
N ASP A 65 6.76 0.04 -1.78
CA ASP A 65 7.25 -0.10 -0.42
C ASP A 65 8.65 -0.74 -0.43
N ASP A 66 9.68 -0.09 0.12
CA ASP A 66 11.10 -0.47 -0.02
C ASP A 66 11.71 -0.24 -1.42
N THR A 67 10.92 0.12 -2.43
CA THR A 67 11.37 0.50 -3.79
C THR A 67 11.49 2.02 -3.98
N LEU A 68 10.45 2.79 -3.63
CA LEU A 68 10.45 4.26 -3.76
C LEU A 68 10.73 5.01 -2.45
N TYR A 69 10.49 4.36 -1.32
CA TYR A 69 10.74 4.85 0.03
C TYR A 69 10.92 3.67 1.00
N PRO A 70 11.59 3.85 2.15
CA PRO A 70 11.72 2.80 3.13
C PRO A 70 10.39 2.59 3.87
N ILE A 71 9.89 1.35 3.90
CA ILE A 71 8.55 1.08 4.47
C ILE A 71 8.50 1.19 6.00
N ALA A 72 9.62 0.94 6.68
CA ALA A 72 9.67 0.92 8.14
C ALA A 72 9.25 2.24 8.82
N PRO A 73 9.82 3.42 8.48
CA PRO A 73 9.35 4.68 9.05
C PRO A 73 7.91 5.01 8.63
N VAL A 74 7.51 4.64 7.41
CA VAL A 74 6.15 4.86 6.90
C VAL A 74 5.09 4.16 7.74
N ILE A 75 5.29 2.88 8.04
CA ILE A 75 4.36 2.13 8.88
C ILE A 75 4.40 2.62 10.33
N ALA A 76 5.57 3.01 10.84
CA ALA A 76 5.68 3.54 12.21
C ALA A 76 4.81 4.80 12.39
N GLU A 77 4.89 5.76 11.47
CA GLU A 77 4.11 6.99 11.53
C GLU A 77 2.61 6.75 11.31
N ALA A 78 2.25 5.82 10.41
CA ALA A 78 0.86 5.40 10.23
C ALA A 78 0.28 4.75 11.50
N ASN A 79 1.06 3.89 12.16
CA ASN A 79 0.68 3.28 13.43
C ASN A 79 0.50 4.31 14.55
N ASP A 80 1.32 5.38 14.57
CA ASP A 80 1.11 6.50 15.48
C ASP A 80 -0.22 7.23 15.19
N ALA A 81 -0.58 7.41 13.91
CA ALA A 81 -1.87 7.99 13.54
C ALA A 81 -3.05 7.10 13.96
N PHE A 82 -2.93 5.78 13.84
CA PHE A 82 -3.90 4.83 14.38
C PHE A 82 -4.12 5.04 15.88
N ALA A 83 -3.05 5.06 16.68
CA ALA A 83 -3.16 5.21 18.13
C ALA A 83 -3.77 6.58 18.51
N ARG A 84 -3.37 7.66 17.83
CA ARG A 84 -3.99 8.99 17.98
C ARG A 84 -5.48 8.97 17.64
N ALA A 85 -5.87 8.36 16.54
CA ALA A 85 -7.26 8.28 16.11
C ALA A 85 -8.12 7.48 17.11
N MET A 86 -7.61 6.36 17.62
CA MET A 86 -8.26 5.58 18.67
C MET A 86 -8.52 6.42 19.93
N ASN A 87 -7.51 7.15 20.42
CA ASN A 87 -7.65 8.04 21.57
C ASN A 87 -8.68 9.16 21.30
N ASN A 88 -8.71 9.74 20.09
CA ASN A 88 -9.70 10.76 19.72
C ASN A 88 -11.14 10.26 19.74
N PHE A 89 -11.38 8.97 19.51
CA PHE A 89 -12.68 8.31 19.68
C PHE A 89 -12.94 7.82 21.11
N GLY A 90 -12.06 8.16 22.05
CA GLY A 90 -12.19 7.81 23.47
C GLY A 90 -11.70 6.40 23.81
N PHE A 91 -10.95 5.74 22.95
CA PHE A 91 -10.30 4.46 23.26
C PHE A 91 -8.89 4.71 23.77
N ASP A 92 -8.76 4.92 25.08
CA ASP A 92 -7.50 5.27 25.74
C ASP A 92 -6.57 4.07 25.93
N GLY A 93 -5.26 4.34 26.05
CA GLY A 93 -4.26 3.33 26.39
C GLY A 93 -3.79 2.49 25.20
N ILE A 94 -4.28 2.78 23.99
CA ILE A 94 -3.86 2.12 22.75
C ILE A 94 -2.46 2.59 22.35
N LYS A 95 -1.57 1.63 22.06
CA LYS A 95 -0.22 1.86 21.58
C LYS A 95 -0.15 1.73 20.06
N PRO A 96 0.80 2.41 19.40
CA PRO A 96 1.03 2.25 17.96
C PRO A 96 1.25 0.80 17.53
N SER A 97 1.97 0.00 18.32
CA SER A 97 2.26 -1.41 18.00
C SER A 97 1.04 -2.34 18.08
N ASP A 98 -0.05 -1.93 18.76
CA ASP A 98 -1.19 -2.80 19.01
C ASP A 98 -1.87 -3.23 17.71
N ILE A 99 -1.88 -2.40 16.66
CA ILE A 99 -2.50 -2.76 15.37
C ILE A 99 -1.79 -3.95 14.70
N ASP A 100 -0.46 -3.95 14.69
CA ASP A 100 0.34 -5.02 14.06
C ASP A 100 0.37 -6.28 14.93
N GLU A 101 0.49 -6.12 16.25
CA GLU A 101 0.47 -7.24 17.20
C GLU A 101 -0.89 -7.97 17.16
N THR A 102 -1.98 -7.21 17.18
CA THR A 102 -3.34 -7.77 17.09
C THR A 102 -3.60 -8.37 15.72
N GLY A 103 -3.13 -7.73 14.65
CA GLY A 103 -3.22 -8.26 13.29
C GLY A 103 -2.52 -9.60 13.17
N ARG A 104 -1.31 -9.74 13.75
CA ARG A 104 -0.58 -11.01 13.79
C ARG A 104 -1.34 -12.08 14.58
N GLN A 105 -1.87 -11.74 15.76
CA GLN A 105 -2.68 -12.65 16.58
C GLN A 105 -3.91 -13.15 15.81
N ILE A 106 -4.64 -12.24 15.15
CA ILE A 106 -5.82 -12.60 14.33
C ILE A 106 -5.43 -13.57 13.22
N ARG A 107 -4.32 -13.31 12.52
CA ARG A 107 -3.85 -14.20 11.45
C ARG A 107 -3.44 -15.57 11.99
N GLU A 108 -2.73 -15.61 13.13
CA GLU A 108 -2.36 -16.86 13.80
C GLU A 108 -3.58 -17.67 14.24
N GLU A 109 -4.59 -17.02 14.82
CA GLU A 109 -5.86 -17.65 15.21
C GLU A 109 -6.59 -18.26 14.02
N ILE A 110 -6.72 -17.51 12.92
CA ILE A 110 -7.38 -18.01 11.70
C ILE A 110 -6.57 -19.16 11.09
N ALA A 111 -5.24 -19.09 11.14
CA ALA A 111 -4.37 -20.12 10.59
C ALA A 111 -4.46 -21.45 11.35
N LEU A 112 -4.94 -21.48 12.59
CA LEU A 112 -5.18 -22.73 13.32
C LEU A 112 -6.31 -23.55 12.70
N ASP A 113 -7.34 -22.87 12.20
CA ASP A 113 -8.53 -23.49 11.62
C ASP A 113 -8.43 -23.60 10.09
N ASP A 114 -7.93 -22.55 9.43
CA ASP A 114 -7.81 -22.43 7.99
C ASP A 114 -6.55 -21.62 7.59
N PRO A 115 -5.40 -22.29 7.42
CA PRO A 115 -4.15 -21.66 6.99
C PRO A 115 -4.26 -20.91 5.65
N ALA A 116 -5.10 -21.41 4.73
CA ALA A 116 -5.27 -20.79 3.42
C ALA A 116 -6.06 -19.48 3.55
N ALA A 117 -7.16 -19.47 4.32
CA ALA A 117 -7.89 -18.24 4.61
C ALA A 117 -7.06 -17.22 5.39
N ALA A 118 -6.19 -17.66 6.31
CA ALA A 118 -5.31 -16.76 7.04
C ALA A 118 -4.29 -16.07 6.12
N ALA A 119 -3.69 -16.83 5.19
CA ALA A 119 -2.85 -16.28 4.15
C ALA A 119 -3.66 -15.33 3.25
N ALA A 120 -4.94 -15.66 2.98
CA ALA A 120 -5.82 -14.93 2.09
C ALA A 120 -6.11 -13.47 2.49
N LEU A 121 -5.96 -13.13 3.77
CA LEU A 121 -6.40 -11.84 4.31
C LEU A 121 -5.61 -10.66 3.79
N SER A 122 -6.34 -9.60 3.44
CA SER A 122 -5.81 -8.28 3.09
C SER A 122 -5.05 -7.63 4.22
N HIS A 123 -4.10 -6.77 3.85
CA HIS A 123 -3.55 -5.78 4.75
C HIS A 123 -4.64 -4.85 5.27
N THR A 124 -5.58 -4.46 4.40
CA THR A 124 -6.77 -3.68 4.80
C THR A 124 -7.65 -4.44 5.80
N GLU A 125 -8.09 -5.65 5.46
CA GLU A 125 -8.95 -6.49 6.29
C GLU A 125 -8.33 -6.82 7.65
N ILE A 126 -7.05 -7.19 7.68
CA ILE A 126 -6.39 -7.54 8.94
C ILE A 126 -6.28 -6.32 9.86
N ARG A 127 -5.98 -5.13 9.30
CA ARG A 127 -5.93 -3.87 10.07
C ARG A 127 -7.30 -3.46 10.57
N MET A 128 -8.33 -3.54 9.74
CA MET A 128 -9.72 -3.27 10.14
C MET A 128 -10.18 -4.21 11.27
N ARG A 129 -9.86 -5.51 11.18
CA ARG A 129 -10.15 -6.48 12.24
C ARG A 129 -9.35 -6.20 13.51
N ALA A 130 -8.08 -5.81 13.39
CA ALA A 130 -7.23 -5.43 14.52
C ALA A 130 -7.78 -4.21 15.26
N ILE A 131 -8.11 -3.14 14.53
CA ILE A 131 -8.74 -1.93 15.08
C ILE A 131 -10.03 -2.28 15.82
N ARG A 132 -10.92 -3.07 15.18
CA ARG A 132 -12.18 -3.51 15.81
C ARG A 132 -11.91 -4.27 17.10
N ARG A 133 -11.00 -5.25 17.09
CA ARG A 133 -10.68 -6.06 18.27
C ARG A 133 -10.11 -5.23 19.41
N GLN A 134 -9.31 -4.21 19.11
CA GLN A 134 -8.82 -3.27 20.12
C GLN A 134 -9.96 -2.45 20.74
N MET A 135 -10.86 -1.91 19.92
CA MET A 135 -12.06 -1.21 20.42
C MET A 135 -12.94 -2.11 21.28
N GLU A 136 -13.17 -3.36 20.85
CA GLU A 136 -13.97 -4.35 21.59
C GLU A 136 -13.31 -4.69 22.94
N THR A 137 -11.99 -4.81 22.98
CA THR A 137 -11.23 -5.09 24.21
C THR A 137 -11.36 -3.95 25.22
N VAL A 138 -11.16 -2.70 24.79
CA VAL A 138 -11.31 -1.53 25.66
C VAL A 138 -12.75 -1.41 26.18
N THR A 139 -13.74 -1.57 25.28
CA THR A 139 -15.16 -1.51 25.63
C THR A 139 -15.54 -2.60 26.63
N PHE A 140 -15.04 -3.82 26.43
CA PHE A 140 -15.24 -4.95 27.33
C PHE A 140 -14.66 -4.69 28.73
N LEU A 141 -13.41 -4.24 28.81
CA LEU A 141 -12.74 -3.96 30.09
C LEU A 141 -13.46 -2.87 30.87
N ARG A 142 -13.83 -1.75 30.21
CA ARG A 142 -14.62 -0.68 30.83
C ARG A 142 -15.95 -1.17 31.37
N THR A 143 -16.66 -2.00 30.59
CA THR A 143 -17.94 -2.58 31.04
C THR A 143 -17.77 -3.43 32.28
N LEU A 144 -16.68 -4.20 32.38
CA LEU A 144 -16.41 -5.00 33.57
C LEU A 144 -16.09 -4.12 34.78
N GLU A 145 -15.30 -3.07 34.59
CA GLU A 145 -14.98 -2.09 35.64
C GLU A 145 -16.25 -1.38 36.13
N ASP A 146 -17.09 -0.87 35.23
CA ASP A 146 -18.35 -0.20 35.57
C ASP A 146 -19.28 -1.12 36.39
N VAL A 147 -19.45 -2.38 35.96
CA VAL A 147 -20.31 -3.35 36.67
C VAL A 147 -19.70 -3.74 38.03
N ALA A 148 -18.38 -3.88 38.10
CA ALA A 148 -17.66 -4.17 39.33
C ALA A 148 -17.83 -3.03 40.36
N ASP A 149 -17.70 -1.79 39.91
CA ASP A 149 -17.88 -0.58 40.72
C ASP A 149 -19.32 -0.43 41.20
N ASP A 150 -20.30 -0.61 40.31
CA ASP A 150 -21.74 -0.58 40.66
C ASP A 150 -22.10 -1.61 41.75
N TRP A 151 -21.42 -2.75 41.75
CA TRP A 151 -21.68 -3.85 42.69
C TRP A 151 -20.73 -3.84 43.89
N ALA A 152 -19.82 -2.86 43.97
CA ALA A 152 -18.76 -2.76 44.97
C ALA A 152 -17.97 -4.07 45.15
N THR A 153 -17.64 -4.74 44.03
CA THR A 153 -16.91 -6.03 43.99
C THR A 153 -15.71 -5.89 43.05
N PRO A 154 -14.59 -6.61 43.26
CA PRO A 154 -13.50 -6.57 42.28
C PRO A 154 -13.90 -7.27 40.97
N VAL A 155 -13.37 -6.82 39.83
CA VAL A 155 -13.60 -7.42 38.50
C VAL A 155 -13.36 -8.93 38.49
N SER A 156 -12.33 -9.40 39.21
CA SER A 156 -12.00 -10.82 39.34
C SER A 156 -13.08 -11.68 40.01
N SER A 157 -14.03 -11.05 40.71
CA SER A 157 -15.14 -11.72 41.40
C SER A 157 -16.44 -11.69 40.60
N LEU A 158 -16.46 -11.09 39.41
CA LEU A 158 -17.62 -11.13 38.53
C LEU A 158 -17.89 -12.55 38.02
N SER A 159 -19.17 -12.93 38.00
CA SER A 159 -19.56 -14.27 37.54
C SER A 159 -19.27 -14.46 36.03
N PRO A 160 -19.01 -15.69 35.56
CA PRO A 160 -18.78 -15.96 34.13
C PRO A 160 -19.90 -15.48 33.20
N ILE A 161 -21.15 -15.47 33.68
CA ILE A 161 -22.31 -15.00 32.90
C ILE A 161 -22.21 -13.49 32.63
N ILE A 162 -21.78 -12.70 33.62
CA ILE A 162 -21.57 -11.25 33.46
C ILE A 162 -20.44 -11.00 32.47
N VAL A 163 -19.32 -11.70 32.65
CA VAL A 163 -18.16 -11.59 31.76
C VAL A 163 -18.54 -11.92 30.30
N GLN A 164 -19.31 -13.00 30.09
CA GLN A 164 -19.78 -13.36 28.76
C GLN A 164 -20.74 -12.33 28.16
N ASN A 165 -21.64 -11.76 28.96
CA ASN A 165 -22.58 -10.73 28.50
C ASN A 165 -21.88 -9.42 28.18
N ALA A 166 -20.90 -8.99 28.98
CA ALA A 166 -20.06 -7.82 28.71
C ALA A 166 -19.31 -7.98 27.38
N LYS A 167 -18.74 -9.18 27.11
CA LYS A 167 -18.08 -9.47 25.83
C LYS A 167 -19.03 -9.37 24.64
N LYS A 168 -20.25 -9.91 24.75
CA LYS A 168 -21.29 -9.80 23.71
C LYS A 168 -21.74 -8.36 23.50
N TRP A 169 -21.86 -7.60 24.58
CA TRP A 169 -22.22 -6.18 24.52
C TRP A 169 -21.14 -5.38 23.79
N ALA A 170 -19.87 -5.53 24.19
CA ALA A 170 -18.75 -4.84 23.53
C ALA A 170 -18.68 -5.11 22.02
N ALA A 171 -18.85 -6.36 21.60
CA ALA A 171 -18.87 -6.72 20.18
C ALA A 171 -20.02 -6.07 19.39
N LYS A 172 -21.15 -5.79 20.05
CA LYS A 172 -22.31 -5.12 19.45
C LYS A 172 -22.14 -3.59 19.43
N GLU A 173 -21.53 -3.03 20.46
CA GLU A 173 -21.41 -1.58 20.66
C GLU A 173 -20.41 -0.94 19.69
N VAL A 174 -19.33 -1.66 19.33
CA VAL A 174 -18.31 -1.12 18.43
C VAL A 174 -18.87 -0.85 17.03
N SER A 175 -19.01 0.43 16.71
CA SER A 175 -19.53 0.93 15.43
C SER A 175 -18.57 0.64 14.26
N PRO A 176 -19.03 0.00 13.17
CA PRO A 176 -18.24 -0.19 11.96
C PRO A 176 -17.74 1.12 11.33
N THR A 177 -18.51 2.22 11.43
CA THR A 177 -18.11 3.51 10.86
C THR A 177 -16.95 4.15 11.61
N VAL A 178 -16.85 3.90 12.91
CA VAL A 178 -15.73 4.38 13.74
C VAL A 178 -14.47 3.57 13.45
N VAL A 179 -14.59 2.25 13.30
CA VAL A 179 -13.49 1.39 12.83
C VAL A 179 -12.95 1.89 11.48
N GLN A 180 -13.85 2.16 10.52
CA GLN A 180 -13.46 2.69 9.22
C GLN A 180 -12.79 4.07 9.32
N ALA A 181 -13.29 4.96 10.18
CA ALA A 181 -12.69 6.29 10.35
C ALA A 181 -11.26 6.21 10.93
N VAL A 182 -11.01 5.31 11.88
CA VAL A 182 -9.66 5.07 12.42
C VAL A 182 -8.74 4.47 11.36
N TYR A 183 -9.23 3.51 10.56
CA TYR A 183 -8.45 2.95 9.46
C TYR A 183 -8.12 4.00 8.41
N ASN A 184 -9.08 4.84 8.01
CA ASN A 184 -8.84 5.93 7.06
C ASN A 184 -7.76 6.90 7.57
N ALA A 185 -7.72 7.18 8.87
CA ALA A 185 -6.66 8.00 9.46
C ALA A 185 -5.28 7.33 9.33
N TRP A 186 -5.20 6.01 9.56
CA TRP A 186 -3.98 5.23 9.35
C TRP A 186 -3.55 5.21 7.87
N GLU A 187 -4.49 4.96 6.96
CA GLU A 187 -4.24 4.87 5.51
C GLU A 187 -3.76 6.20 4.94
N MET A 188 -4.44 7.30 5.27
CA MET A 188 -4.05 8.65 4.85
C MET A 188 -2.65 9.02 5.37
N GLU A 189 -2.35 8.68 6.63
CA GLU A 189 -1.02 8.93 7.18
C GLU A 189 0.04 8.10 6.46
N ARG A 190 -0.25 6.85 6.09
CA ARG A 190 0.66 6.03 5.29
C ARG A 190 1.00 6.68 3.96
N HIS A 191 0.02 7.26 3.25
CA HIS A 191 0.29 8.00 2.01
C HIS A 191 1.15 9.24 2.24
N HIS A 192 0.80 10.06 3.24
CA HIS A 192 1.57 11.27 3.56
C HIS A 192 2.99 10.96 4.05
N SER A 193 3.16 9.86 4.78
CA SER A 193 4.47 9.42 5.28
C SER A 193 5.33 8.89 4.13
N GLY A 194 4.76 8.10 3.21
CA GLY A 194 5.44 7.69 1.98
C GLY A 194 6.00 8.89 1.20
N GLU A 195 5.21 9.95 1.06
CA GLU A 195 5.65 11.21 0.44
C GLU A 195 6.82 11.89 1.17
N ARG A 196 6.81 11.91 2.51
CA ARG A 196 7.91 12.48 3.30
C ARG A 196 9.20 11.66 3.24
N HIS A 197 9.07 10.35 3.03
CA HIS A 197 10.19 9.41 3.05
C HIS A 197 10.62 8.93 1.66
N VAL A 198 10.11 9.56 0.58
CA VAL A 198 10.61 9.37 -0.79
C VAL A 198 12.14 9.46 -0.78
N TYR A 199 12.80 8.47 -1.39
CA TYR A 199 14.26 8.47 -1.40
C TYR A 199 14.82 9.75 -2.06
N PRO A 200 15.89 10.36 -1.49
CA PRO A 200 16.33 11.71 -1.91
C PRO A 200 16.65 11.84 -3.40
N ASP A 201 17.26 10.81 -3.99
CA ASP A 201 17.72 10.83 -5.39
C ASP A 201 16.62 10.43 -6.39
N LEU A 202 15.44 10.00 -5.92
CA LEU A 202 14.42 9.38 -6.75
C LEU A 202 13.74 10.36 -7.70
N ILE A 203 13.35 11.54 -7.22
CA ILE A 203 12.63 12.53 -8.04
C ILE A 203 13.51 12.99 -9.22
N GLU A 204 14.78 13.28 -8.95
CA GLU A 204 15.75 13.63 -9.99
C GLU A 204 15.96 12.48 -10.99
N THR A 205 16.08 11.26 -10.48
CA THR A 205 16.25 10.06 -11.31
C THR A 205 15.05 9.81 -12.23
N LEU A 206 13.82 9.89 -11.71
CA LEU A 206 12.61 9.76 -12.52
C LEU A 206 12.48 10.89 -13.54
N GLY A 207 12.85 12.12 -13.16
CA GLY A 207 12.92 13.25 -14.08
C GLY A 207 13.91 13.01 -15.22
N LYS A 208 15.08 12.43 -14.94
CA LYS A 208 16.06 12.03 -15.95
C LYS A 208 15.52 10.94 -16.87
N ILE A 209 14.87 9.91 -16.33
CA ILE A 209 14.22 8.85 -17.14
C ILE A 209 13.20 9.46 -18.10
N LYS A 210 12.31 10.34 -17.61
CA LYS A 210 11.29 11.01 -18.44
C LYS A 210 11.90 11.96 -19.49
N LYS A 211 13.07 12.55 -19.22
CA LYS A 211 13.81 13.37 -20.18
C LYS A 211 14.46 12.53 -21.28
N GLU A 212 15.05 11.39 -20.92
CA GLU A 212 15.72 10.48 -21.87
C GLU A 212 14.70 9.68 -22.69
N HIS A 213 13.52 9.38 -22.11
CA HIS A 213 12.45 8.59 -22.71
C HIS A 213 11.12 9.38 -22.66
N PRO A 214 10.93 10.43 -23.47
CA PRO A 214 9.80 11.37 -23.35
C PRO A 214 8.42 10.75 -23.60
N ASP A 215 8.35 9.63 -24.32
CA ASP A 215 7.09 8.92 -24.60
C ASP A 215 6.81 7.79 -23.59
N VAL A 216 7.67 7.58 -22.59
CA VAL A 216 7.47 6.54 -21.58
C VAL A 216 6.21 6.80 -20.76
N ILE A 217 5.49 5.71 -20.45
CA ILE A 217 4.43 5.71 -19.45
C ILE A 217 5.01 5.15 -18.16
N ILE A 218 4.82 5.88 -17.05
CA ILE A 218 5.32 5.49 -15.74
C ILE A 218 4.15 5.02 -14.87
N GLY A 219 4.14 3.76 -14.48
CA GLY A 219 3.11 3.17 -13.63
C GLY A 219 3.64 2.70 -12.28
N ALA A 220 2.73 2.42 -11.36
CA ALA A 220 3.02 1.69 -10.12
C ALA A 220 2.20 0.40 -10.03
N VAL A 221 2.78 -0.64 -9.44
CA VAL A 221 2.12 -1.92 -9.13
C VAL A 221 2.47 -2.26 -7.69
N THR A 222 1.48 -2.42 -6.80
CA THR A 222 1.70 -2.58 -5.35
C THR A 222 0.80 -3.66 -4.76
N ASP A 223 1.30 -4.39 -3.76
CA ASP A 223 0.52 -5.36 -2.98
C ASP A 223 -0.32 -4.73 -1.84
N GLY A 224 -0.01 -3.48 -1.48
CA GLY A 224 -0.75 -2.66 -0.51
C GLY A 224 -1.56 -1.52 -1.15
N LYS A 225 -2.23 -0.72 -0.31
CA LYS A 225 -3.03 0.47 -0.70
C LYS A 225 -2.23 1.73 -1.03
N ALA A 226 -0.90 1.66 -1.13
CA ALA A 226 -0.12 2.87 -1.40
C ALA A 226 -0.44 3.35 -2.81
N ASN A 227 -0.46 4.67 -3.02
CA ASN A 227 -0.73 5.21 -4.33
C ASN A 227 0.13 6.47 -4.55
N PRO A 228 1.12 6.43 -5.46
CA PRO A 228 1.99 7.59 -5.73
C PRO A 228 1.20 8.77 -6.30
N MET A 229 0.03 8.54 -6.89
CA MET A 229 -0.84 9.61 -7.40
C MET A 229 -1.49 10.44 -6.28
N LEU A 230 -1.46 9.96 -5.04
CA LEU A 230 -1.91 10.72 -3.86
C LEU A 230 -0.76 11.50 -3.19
N MET A 231 0.48 11.29 -3.63
CA MET A 231 1.68 12.00 -3.12
C MET A 231 1.90 13.27 -3.96
N THR A 232 1.03 14.25 -3.75
CA THR A 232 0.82 15.39 -4.66
C THR A 232 1.99 16.34 -4.84
N PHE A 233 2.92 16.38 -3.89
CA PHE A 233 4.09 17.27 -3.90
C PHE A 233 5.34 16.59 -4.46
N THR A 234 5.31 15.27 -4.68
CA THR A 234 6.48 14.47 -5.04
C THR A 234 6.21 13.56 -6.24
N LEU A 235 5.57 12.40 -6.03
CA LEU A 235 5.46 11.34 -7.05
C LEU A 235 4.29 11.55 -8.02
N ALA A 236 3.19 12.16 -7.58
CA ALA A 236 1.98 12.25 -8.41
C ALA A 236 2.20 12.87 -9.81
N PRO A 237 3.04 13.92 -10.00
CA PRO A 237 3.32 14.47 -11.33
C PRO A 237 4.13 13.56 -12.25
N LEU A 238 4.77 12.53 -11.70
CA LEU A 238 5.69 11.64 -12.42
C LEU A 238 5.02 10.33 -12.86
N PHE A 239 3.94 9.91 -12.18
CA PHE A 239 3.23 8.67 -12.45
C PHE A 239 1.94 8.90 -13.24
N ASP A 240 1.67 8.00 -14.18
CA ASP A 240 0.50 8.01 -15.06
C ASP A 240 -0.64 7.13 -14.52
N PHE A 241 -0.31 6.06 -13.78
CA PHE A 241 -1.29 5.18 -13.14
C PHE A 241 -0.71 4.42 -11.95
N CYS A 242 -1.59 3.82 -11.15
CA CYS A 242 -1.25 2.91 -10.06
C CYS A 242 -2.22 1.72 -10.07
N MET A 243 -1.69 0.51 -9.95
CA MET A 243 -2.45 -0.73 -9.80
C MET A 243 -2.19 -1.30 -8.41
N SER A 244 -3.23 -1.51 -7.60
CA SER A 244 -3.11 -2.09 -6.27
C SER A 244 -3.82 -3.44 -6.17
N TRP A 245 -3.17 -4.41 -5.53
CA TRP A 245 -3.78 -5.71 -5.25
C TRP A 245 -4.98 -5.60 -4.30
N GLU A 246 -5.04 -4.54 -3.50
CA GLU A 246 -6.13 -4.33 -2.56
C GLU A 246 -7.35 -3.62 -3.20
N ASP A 247 -7.27 -3.21 -4.47
CA ASP A 247 -8.39 -2.56 -5.19
C ASP A 247 -9.37 -3.56 -5.80
N ASP A 248 -8.95 -4.79 -6.11
CA ASP A 248 -9.82 -5.84 -6.65
C ASP A 248 -9.89 -7.10 -5.76
N GLN A 249 -11.02 -7.24 -5.06
CA GLN A 249 -11.31 -8.40 -4.21
C GLN A 249 -11.47 -9.71 -5.01
N ALA A 250 -11.85 -9.65 -6.29
CA ALA A 250 -11.95 -10.84 -7.14
C ALA A 250 -10.55 -11.32 -7.58
N GLY A 251 -9.68 -10.40 -8.03
CA GLY A 251 -8.27 -10.67 -8.33
C GLY A 251 -7.49 -11.23 -7.13
N ARG A 252 -7.89 -10.88 -5.92
CA ARG A 252 -7.30 -11.43 -4.68
C ARG A 252 -7.50 -12.94 -4.51
N THR A 253 -8.68 -13.47 -4.83
CA THR A 253 -8.92 -14.93 -4.76
C THR A 253 -8.05 -15.66 -5.78
N GLN A 254 -7.82 -15.04 -6.93
CA GLN A 254 -6.93 -15.54 -7.97
C GLN A 254 -5.45 -15.48 -7.53
N PHE A 255 -5.00 -14.41 -6.88
CA PHE A 255 -3.67 -14.30 -6.27
C PHE A 255 -3.35 -15.48 -5.33
N PHE A 256 -4.30 -15.85 -4.45
CA PHE A 256 -4.07 -16.98 -3.55
C PHE A 256 -4.05 -18.32 -4.25
N LYS A 257 -4.88 -18.48 -5.29
CA LYS A 257 -4.80 -19.66 -6.15
C LYS A 257 -3.39 -19.77 -6.75
N GLU A 258 -2.88 -18.70 -7.33
CA GLU A 258 -1.53 -18.63 -7.93
C GLU A 258 -0.41 -18.88 -6.90
N LEU A 259 -0.52 -18.33 -5.68
CA LEU A 259 0.42 -18.61 -4.58
C LEU A 259 0.37 -20.06 -4.06
N SER A 260 -0.78 -20.74 -4.19
CA SER A 260 -0.99 -22.09 -3.66
C SER A 260 -0.65 -23.19 -4.67
N ASP A 261 -0.75 -22.91 -5.98
CA ASP A 261 -0.56 -23.85 -7.09
C ASP A 261 0.94 -24.06 -7.46
N THR A 262 1.83 -24.03 -6.46
CA THR A 262 3.30 -24.07 -6.59
C THR A 262 3.90 -25.37 -7.18
N GLU A 263 3.08 -26.23 -7.79
CA GLU A 263 3.54 -27.44 -8.47
C GLU A 263 3.84 -27.26 -9.96
N SER A 264 3.46 -26.15 -10.63
CA SER A 264 3.89 -25.98 -12.02
C SER A 264 4.26 -24.59 -12.55
N ASP A 265 3.80 -23.47 -12.01
CA ASP A 265 4.27 -22.13 -12.42
C ASP A 265 3.64 -21.08 -11.49
N ALA A 266 4.32 -20.70 -10.40
CA ALA A 266 3.83 -19.71 -9.44
C ALA A 266 4.01 -18.28 -10.00
N GLN A 267 3.36 -18.01 -11.13
CA GLN A 267 3.45 -16.75 -11.85
C GLN A 267 2.30 -15.86 -11.39
N LEU A 268 2.61 -14.87 -10.56
CA LEU A 268 1.67 -13.81 -10.16
C LEU A 268 1.43 -12.90 -11.35
N LYS A 269 0.47 -13.23 -12.20
CA LYS A 269 0.33 -12.54 -13.51
C LYS A 269 -0.72 -11.46 -13.54
N TRP A 270 -1.85 -11.70 -12.89
CA TRP A 270 -3.09 -10.95 -13.15
C TRP A 270 -2.91 -9.43 -13.01
N ILE A 271 -2.17 -8.97 -12.00
CA ILE A 271 -1.95 -7.55 -11.74
C ILE A 271 -1.03 -6.92 -12.79
N TYR A 272 -0.03 -7.67 -13.24
CA TYR A 272 0.94 -7.25 -14.23
C TYR A 272 0.32 -7.25 -15.63
N GLU A 273 -0.53 -8.22 -15.94
CA GLU A 273 -1.41 -8.20 -17.11
C GLU A 273 -2.32 -6.97 -17.08
N SER A 274 -2.93 -6.66 -15.93
CA SER A 274 -3.77 -5.46 -15.77
C SER A 274 -2.98 -4.16 -15.95
N ALA A 275 -1.72 -4.11 -15.48
CA ALA A 275 -0.84 -2.96 -15.68
C ALA A 275 -0.47 -2.79 -17.16
N LEU A 276 -0.22 -3.89 -17.88
CA LEU A 276 0.07 -3.87 -19.31
C LEU A 276 -1.15 -3.43 -20.13
N ASP A 277 -2.35 -3.90 -19.77
CA ASP A 277 -3.60 -3.45 -20.37
C ASP A 277 -3.82 -1.96 -20.14
N LYS A 278 -3.54 -1.46 -18.93
CA LYS A 278 -3.64 -0.04 -18.62
C LYS A 278 -2.66 0.80 -19.42
N TYR A 279 -1.43 0.31 -19.60
CA TYR A 279 -0.46 0.92 -20.51
C TYR A 279 -1.00 1.02 -21.94
N LYS A 280 -1.53 -0.07 -22.50
CA LYS A 280 -2.09 -0.10 -23.86
C LYS A 280 -3.25 0.89 -24.01
N GLU A 281 -4.11 1.01 -23.00
CA GLU A 281 -5.19 2.01 -22.97
C GLU A 281 -4.65 3.45 -23.02
N ILE A 282 -3.69 3.79 -22.17
CA ILE A 282 -3.10 5.14 -22.10
C ILE A 282 -2.33 5.46 -23.38
N ALA A 283 -1.55 4.51 -23.90
CA ALA A 283 -0.75 4.67 -25.10
C ALA A 283 -1.64 4.98 -26.32
N ARG A 284 -2.68 4.17 -26.56
CA ARG A 284 -3.65 4.41 -27.64
C ARG A 284 -4.35 5.76 -27.50
N THR A 285 -4.71 6.12 -26.26
CA THR A 285 -5.32 7.42 -25.97
C THR A 285 -4.38 8.56 -26.35
N ARG A 286 -3.10 8.52 -25.93
CA ARG A 286 -2.09 9.53 -26.30
C ARG A 286 -1.88 9.61 -27.82
N SER A 287 -1.83 8.48 -28.50
CA SER A 287 -1.70 8.44 -29.97
C SER A 287 -2.91 9.07 -30.66
N SER A 288 -4.13 8.84 -30.17
CA SER A 288 -5.35 9.44 -30.74
C SER A 288 -5.37 10.97 -30.68
N PHE A 289 -4.72 11.58 -29.68
CA PHE A 289 -4.58 13.03 -29.58
C PHE A 289 -3.46 13.60 -30.45
N LYS A 290 -2.43 12.82 -30.77
CA LYS A 290 -1.35 13.20 -31.71
C LYS A 290 -1.78 13.06 -33.17
N ALA A 291 -2.70 12.14 -33.48
CA ALA A 291 -3.13 11.77 -34.84
C ALA A 291 -4.07 12.78 -35.55
N GLY A 292 -3.74 14.08 -35.49
CA GLY A 292 -4.24 15.08 -36.46
C GLY A 292 -3.62 14.91 -37.86
N THR A 293 -2.71 13.95 -38.03
CA THR A 293 -1.94 13.66 -39.24
C THR A 293 -1.73 12.14 -39.34
N SER A 294 -2.47 11.48 -40.26
CA SER A 294 -2.43 10.05 -40.66
C SER A 294 -2.70 8.98 -39.58
N ILE A 295 -3.68 8.12 -39.83
CA ILE A 295 -4.32 7.20 -38.86
C ILE A 295 -3.81 5.75 -38.92
N ASP A 296 -2.98 5.35 -39.89
CA ASP A 296 -3.00 3.93 -40.30
C ASP A 296 -1.80 3.02 -39.92
N ASP A 297 -0.74 3.46 -39.21
CA ASP A 297 0.46 2.60 -39.01
C ASP A 297 1.06 2.47 -37.57
N ASP A 298 0.49 3.08 -36.52
CA ASP A 298 1.16 3.18 -35.19
C ASP A 298 0.79 2.10 -34.14
N ASP A 299 -0.24 1.26 -34.36
CA ASP A 299 -0.68 0.29 -33.32
C ASP A 299 0.27 -0.93 -33.23
N ASP A 300 0.96 -1.28 -34.33
CA ASP A 300 1.94 -2.38 -34.37
C ASP A 300 3.25 -2.01 -33.62
N ASP A 301 3.60 -0.72 -33.47
CA ASP A 301 4.80 -0.24 -32.75
C ASP A 301 4.66 -0.39 -31.22
N LEU A 302 3.45 -0.53 -30.67
CA LEU A 302 3.25 -0.61 -29.21
C LEU A 302 3.76 -1.91 -28.60
N ASP A 303 3.65 -3.02 -29.34
CA ASP A 303 4.12 -4.33 -28.90
C ASP A 303 5.64 -4.51 -29.11
N GLU A 304 6.29 -3.65 -29.90
CA GLU A 304 7.75 -3.63 -30.08
C GLU A 304 8.49 -2.88 -28.95
N ARG A 305 7.76 -2.08 -28.15
CA ARG A 305 8.34 -1.31 -27.05
C ARG A 305 8.65 -2.18 -25.84
N VAL A 306 9.75 -1.86 -25.19
CA VAL A 306 10.20 -2.59 -24.00
C VAL A 306 9.40 -2.13 -22.79
N TRP A 307 8.94 -3.09 -22.00
CA TRP A 307 8.43 -2.89 -20.65
C TRP A 307 9.48 -3.29 -19.62
N ILE A 308 9.77 -2.39 -18.68
CA ILE A 308 10.62 -2.65 -17.52
C ILE A 308 9.81 -2.56 -16.23
N HIS A 309 9.94 -3.55 -15.35
CA HIS A 309 9.46 -3.46 -13.98
C HIS A 309 10.63 -3.33 -12.99
N VAL A 310 10.46 -2.48 -11.99
CA VAL A 310 11.47 -2.16 -10.98
C VAL A 310 10.87 -2.40 -9.60
N GLY A 311 11.50 -3.25 -8.79
CA GLY A 311 11.01 -3.55 -7.44
C GLY A 311 12.09 -4.16 -6.53
N ASP A 312 11.75 -4.41 -5.27
CA ASP A 312 12.65 -4.90 -4.22
C ASP A 312 12.47 -6.39 -3.86
N ASP A 313 11.40 -7.03 -4.34
CA ASP A 313 11.07 -8.42 -4.05
C ASP A 313 11.27 -9.34 -5.26
N LEU A 314 12.05 -10.40 -5.06
CA LEU A 314 12.30 -11.39 -6.12
C LEU A 314 11.02 -12.09 -6.58
N ALA A 315 10.21 -12.62 -5.67
CA ALA A 315 9.02 -13.38 -6.06
C ALA A 315 7.97 -12.50 -6.73
N TYR A 316 7.67 -11.35 -6.11
CA TYR A 316 6.51 -10.54 -6.49
C TYR A 316 6.83 -9.57 -7.60
N ASP A 317 8.00 -8.92 -7.55
CA ASP A 317 8.37 -7.90 -8.52
C ASP A 317 9.06 -8.51 -9.71
N VAL A 318 10.07 -9.37 -9.48
CA VAL A 318 10.83 -9.99 -10.57
C VAL A 318 10.03 -11.14 -11.18
N GLY A 319 9.63 -12.13 -10.39
CA GLY A 319 8.95 -13.33 -10.87
C GLY A 319 7.59 -13.02 -11.51
N GLY A 320 6.77 -12.21 -10.83
CA GLY A 320 5.45 -11.82 -11.31
C GLY A 320 5.49 -11.04 -12.63
N SER A 321 6.29 -9.97 -12.69
CA SER A 321 6.36 -9.13 -13.89
C SER A 321 7.05 -9.83 -15.07
N HIS A 322 8.09 -10.62 -14.83
CA HIS A 322 8.79 -11.36 -15.88
C HIS A 322 7.85 -12.34 -16.59
N ALA A 323 6.98 -13.00 -15.84
CA ALA A 323 6.00 -13.94 -16.40
C ALA A 323 4.98 -13.29 -17.34
N CYS A 324 4.87 -11.95 -17.31
CA CYS A 324 4.05 -11.13 -18.20
C CYS A 324 4.87 -10.46 -19.32
N GLY A 325 6.16 -10.76 -19.45
CA GLY A 325 7.04 -10.25 -20.50
C GLY A 325 7.82 -8.99 -20.12
N ALA A 326 7.75 -8.53 -18.87
CA ALA A 326 8.59 -7.42 -18.42
C ALA A 326 10.07 -7.84 -18.37
N LYS A 327 10.95 -6.90 -18.71
CA LYS A 327 12.33 -6.90 -18.24
C LYS A 327 12.35 -6.43 -16.80
N THR A 328 13.28 -6.91 -15.99
CA THR A 328 13.24 -6.70 -14.53
C THR A 328 14.50 -6.01 -14.02
N ILE A 329 14.30 -5.05 -13.11
CA ILE A 329 15.38 -4.46 -12.33
C ILE A 329 15.07 -4.73 -10.87
N LEU A 330 15.96 -5.49 -10.21
CA LEU A 330 15.89 -5.70 -8.78
C LEU A 330 16.65 -4.57 -8.05
N MET A 331 15.95 -3.84 -7.20
CA MET A 331 16.51 -2.82 -6.32
C MET A 331 16.99 -3.45 -5.02
N GLU A 332 18.26 -3.86 -4.98
CA GLU A 332 18.95 -4.27 -3.75
C GLU A 332 19.75 -3.08 -3.19
N LEU A 333 19.02 -2.10 -2.66
CA LEU A 333 19.60 -0.82 -2.29
C LEU A 333 20.65 -0.94 -1.17
N ALA A 334 21.65 -0.06 -1.24
CA ALA A 334 22.68 0.07 -0.22
C ALA A 334 22.08 0.42 1.16
N ASP A 335 22.80 0.09 2.23
CA ASP A 335 22.33 0.25 3.63
C ASP A 335 21.84 1.66 3.98
N LYS A 336 22.37 2.69 3.31
CA LYS A 336 21.98 4.09 3.50
C LYS A 336 20.50 4.37 3.20
N TYR A 337 19.84 3.52 2.42
CA TYR A 337 18.44 3.65 2.06
C TYR A 337 17.51 2.95 3.07
N GLU A 338 18.06 2.26 4.08
CA GLU A 338 17.25 1.62 5.13
C GLU A 338 16.21 0.60 4.61
N GLN A 339 16.44 0.08 3.40
CA GLN A 339 15.58 -0.90 2.76
C GLN A 339 15.51 -2.20 3.57
N THR A 340 14.30 -2.66 3.87
CA THR A 340 14.12 -3.85 4.72
C THR A 340 13.95 -5.16 3.93
N ALA A 341 13.51 -5.07 2.68
CA ALA A 341 13.22 -6.18 1.76
C ALA A 341 14.29 -7.29 1.74
N ARG A 342 15.53 -6.93 1.42
CA ARG A 342 16.69 -7.83 1.38
C ARG A 342 16.98 -8.56 2.70
N HIS A 343 16.44 -8.08 3.81
CA HIS A 343 16.62 -8.70 5.12
C HIS A 343 15.51 -9.68 5.49
N ARG A 344 14.36 -9.65 4.81
CA ARG A 344 13.15 -10.46 5.13
C ARG A 344 13.43 -11.97 5.14
N PHE A 345 14.35 -12.45 4.31
CA PHE A 345 14.67 -13.88 4.15
C PHE A 345 16.04 -14.30 4.72
N SER A 346 16.80 -13.36 5.28
CA SER A 346 18.18 -13.58 5.76
C SER A 346 18.29 -14.38 7.08
N GLY A 347 17.17 -14.88 7.62
CA GLY A 347 17.12 -15.54 8.94
C GLY A 347 17.20 -14.59 10.13
N LYS A 348 17.31 -13.27 9.90
CA LYS A 348 17.14 -12.24 10.94
C LYS A 348 15.69 -12.20 11.43
N LYS A 349 15.47 -11.63 12.62
CA LYS A 349 14.13 -11.37 13.16
C LYS A 349 13.35 -10.53 12.14
N LEU A 350 12.15 -10.98 11.78
CA LEU A 350 11.26 -10.23 10.89
C LEU A 350 11.03 -8.81 11.44
N PRO A 351 10.81 -7.82 10.55
CA PRO A 351 10.42 -6.49 10.99
C PRO A 351 9.20 -6.54 11.91
N SER A 352 9.14 -5.68 12.92
CA SER A 352 8.06 -5.69 13.92
C SER A 352 6.68 -5.43 13.34
N TRP A 353 6.62 -4.74 12.20
CA TRP A 353 5.41 -4.45 11.44
C TRP A 353 4.98 -5.59 10.51
N SER A 354 5.81 -6.62 10.31
CA SER A 354 5.44 -7.76 9.47
C SER A 354 4.36 -8.60 10.16
N MET A 355 3.30 -8.87 9.41
CA MET A 355 2.19 -9.75 9.79
C MET A 355 2.20 -11.08 9.02
N ASN A 356 3.24 -11.35 8.22
CA ASN A 356 3.29 -12.51 7.33
C ASN A 356 3.38 -13.81 8.13
N SER A 357 2.68 -14.83 7.65
CA SER A 357 2.71 -16.14 8.32
C SER A 357 4.00 -16.90 8.00
N LYS A 358 4.39 -17.86 8.84
CA LYS A 358 5.56 -18.73 8.57
C LYS A 358 5.41 -19.54 7.28
N ILE A 359 4.19 -19.95 6.95
CA ILE A 359 3.88 -20.72 5.73
C ILE A 359 4.06 -19.82 4.51
N GLU A 360 3.50 -18.61 4.56
CA GLU A 360 3.67 -17.60 3.51
C GLU A 360 5.14 -17.28 3.25
N LEU A 361 5.93 -17.05 4.32
CA LEU A 361 7.37 -16.79 4.20
C LEU A 361 8.14 -17.98 3.60
N LYS A 362 7.73 -19.21 3.92
CA LYS A 362 8.34 -20.43 3.35
C LYS A 362 8.03 -20.53 1.85
N ASN A 363 6.79 -20.25 1.44
CA ASN A 363 6.38 -20.28 0.04
C ASN A 363 7.07 -19.15 -0.75
N ARG A 364 7.08 -17.92 -0.22
CA ARG A 364 7.80 -16.78 -0.81
C ARG A 364 9.29 -17.08 -0.98
N LYS A 365 9.92 -17.75 -0.01
CA LYS A 365 11.32 -18.15 -0.15
C LYS A 365 11.54 -19.07 -1.36
N LYS A 366 10.67 -20.06 -1.58
CA LYS A 366 10.75 -20.95 -2.76
C LYS A 366 10.63 -20.13 -4.06
N MET A 367 9.67 -19.21 -4.11
CA MET A 367 9.47 -18.33 -5.27
C MET A 367 10.67 -17.40 -5.51
N ASN A 368 11.29 -16.86 -4.46
CA ASN A 368 12.49 -16.05 -4.59
C ASN A 368 13.65 -16.83 -5.21
N ASP A 369 13.86 -18.07 -4.75
CA ASP A 369 14.92 -18.94 -5.27
C ASP A 369 14.72 -19.22 -6.78
N GLU A 370 13.47 -19.32 -7.24
CA GLU A 370 13.11 -19.49 -8.64
C GLU A 370 13.24 -18.19 -9.45
N ALA A 371 12.87 -17.04 -8.87
CA ALA A 371 12.84 -15.75 -9.56
C ALA A 371 14.20 -15.08 -9.75
N GLU A 372 15.24 -15.50 -9.00
CA GLU A 372 16.61 -14.96 -9.12
C GLU A 372 17.14 -15.04 -10.57
N GLY A 373 16.79 -16.10 -11.30
CA GLY A 373 17.20 -16.29 -12.70
C GLY A 373 16.54 -15.34 -13.70
N PHE A 374 15.49 -14.62 -13.27
CA PHE A 374 14.73 -13.69 -14.11
C PHE A 374 15.15 -12.23 -13.94
N VAL A 375 16.12 -11.94 -13.07
CA VAL A 375 16.66 -10.60 -12.86
C VAL A 375 17.50 -10.16 -14.06
N ASN A 376 17.08 -9.11 -14.79
CA ASN A 376 17.89 -8.58 -15.90
C ASN A 376 19.01 -7.66 -15.42
N LYS A 377 18.72 -6.78 -14.45
CA LYS A 377 19.72 -5.91 -13.81
C LYS A 377 19.48 -5.82 -12.30
N LYS A 378 20.56 -5.56 -11.56
CA LYS A 378 20.52 -5.23 -10.13
C LYS A 378 21.04 -3.82 -9.92
N VAL A 379 20.38 -3.05 -9.06
CA VAL A 379 20.76 -1.67 -8.77
C VAL A 379 20.85 -1.46 -7.26
N ASN A 380 21.99 -0.94 -6.81
CA ASN A 380 22.26 -0.66 -5.39
C ASN A 380 22.06 0.81 -5.02
N TYR A 381 21.97 1.68 -6.02
CA TYR A 381 21.78 3.12 -5.88
C TYR A 381 20.78 3.59 -6.92
N ILE A 382 19.76 4.32 -6.48
CA ILE A 382 18.65 4.81 -7.33
C ILE A 382 19.18 5.55 -8.57
N THR A 383 20.24 6.33 -8.42
CA THR A 383 20.91 7.05 -9.51
C THR A 383 21.43 6.15 -10.64
N GLY A 384 21.58 4.85 -10.42
CA GLY A 384 21.97 3.85 -11.42
C GLY A 384 20.80 3.32 -12.27
N LEU A 385 19.55 3.65 -11.94
CA LEU A 385 18.38 3.21 -12.73
C LEU A 385 18.45 3.61 -14.21
N PRO A 386 18.80 4.86 -14.60
CA PRO A 386 18.84 5.25 -16.01
C PRO A 386 19.86 4.44 -16.81
N GLU A 387 21.02 4.13 -16.23
CA GLU A 387 22.04 3.29 -16.87
C GLU A 387 21.53 1.85 -17.04
N ALA A 388 20.96 1.25 -15.99
CA ALA A 388 20.39 -0.09 -16.06
C ALA A 388 19.26 -0.21 -17.10
N ILE A 389 18.41 0.81 -17.22
CA ILE A 389 17.37 0.90 -18.26
C ILE A 389 18.02 0.90 -19.64
N ASN A 390 19.00 1.78 -19.88
CA ASN A 390 19.64 1.90 -21.19
C ASN A 390 20.36 0.62 -21.60
N GLU A 391 21.04 -0.07 -20.68
CA GLU A 391 21.65 -1.38 -20.94
C GLU A 391 20.60 -2.44 -21.32
N ILE A 392 19.44 -2.48 -20.64
CA ILE A 392 18.35 -3.39 -21.01
C ILE A 392 17.84 -3.11 -22.43
N LEU A 393 17.73 -1.83 -22.82
CA LEU A 393 17.28 -1.43 -24.15
C LEU A 393 18.30 -1.72 -25.26
N GLU A 394 19.60 -1.77 -24.92
CA GLU A 394 20.67 -2.20 -25.82
C GLU A 394 20.68 -3.72 -26.02
N ASP A 395 20.32 -4.49 -24.98
CA ASP A 395 20.28 -5.95 -25.00
C ASP A 395 18.98 -6.54 -25.59
N ALA A 396 17.90 -5.74 -25.68
CA ALA A 396 16.55 -6.18 -26.06
C ALA A 396 16.34 -6.20 -27.56
#